data_AF-A0A609ZLP0-F1
#
_entry.id   AF-A0A609ZLP0-F1
#
_cell.length_a   1.000
_cell.length_b   1.000
_cell.length_c   1.000
_cell.angle_alpha   90.00
_cell.angle_beta   90.00
_cell.angle_gamma   90.00
#
_symmetry.space_group_name_H-M   'P 1'
#
loop_
_entity.id
_entity.type
_entity.pdbx_description
1 polymer ?
#
loop_
_entity_poly.entity_id
_entity_poly.type
_entity_poly.pdbx_seq_one_letter_code
_entity_poly.pdbx_strand_id
1 'polypeptide(L)'
;MIMSLKLPDKGQWAFIGLVMCLVTYYTGSVAVYFLNGKTPLYIWKNFDSMLLWRIITESNIRTDIRLTAIPSLLSGMVSSLIVPVFIIWQLNKTDVALYGDAKFASDNDLRKSKLLKWEKENDTDILVGAYKGKYLWYTAPDFVSLGAGTRAGKGAAIGIPNLLVRKHSLIALDPKQELWKITSKVREILLGNKVYLLDPFNSKTHQFNPLFYIDLKAESGAKDLLKLIEILFPSYGMTGAEAHFNNLAGQYWTGLAKLLHFFINYEPSWLNDFGLKPVFSIGSVVDLYSNIDRELILSKREELEGTNGLDENALYHLRDALTKIREYHETEDEQRSSIDGSFRKKMSLFYLPTVRKCTDGNDFDLRQLRREDITVYVGVNAEDISLAYDFLNLFFNFVVEVTLRENPDFDPTLKHDCLMFLDEFPSIGYMPIIKKGSGYIAGFKLKLLTIYQNISQLNEIYGIEGAKTLMSAHPCRIIYAVSEEDDAAKISEKLGYITTTSKSTSKSRGRSTSQGESESEARRALVLPQELGTLDFKEEFIILKGENPVKAEKALYYLDPYFMDRLMKVSPKLASLTMELNKTEKIFGVKGLKYPSKEKMLSVGELESEVLL
;
A
#
# COMPACT_ATOMS: atom_id res chain seq x y z
N MET A 1 -13.84 35.16 1.62
CA MET A 1 -15.28 34.87 1.65
C MET A 1 -15.82 35.48 2.93
N ILE A 2 -16.56 36.59 2.85
CA ILE A 2 -17.15 37.23 4.03
C ILE A 2 -18.30 36.32 4.47
N MET A 3 -18.18 35.64 5.60
CA MET A 3 -19.29 34.87 6.18
C MET A 3 -20.46 35.82 6.40
N SER A 4 -21.54 35.62 5.65
CA SER A 4 -22.83 36.26 5.89
C SER A 4 -23.38 35.70 7.19
N LEU A 5 -23.28 36.45 8.30
CA LEU A 5 -23.91 36.07 9.56
C LEU A 5 -25.43 36.03 9.38
N LYS A 6 -26.06 34.88 9.67
CA LYS A 6 -27.51 34.82 9.83
C LYS A 6 -27.87 35.66 11.07
N LEU A 7 -28.62 36.75 10.84
CA LEU A 7 -29.14 37.61 11.90
C LEU A 7 -30.55 37.16 12.31
N PRO A 8 -30.96 37.42 13.56
CA PRO A 8 -32.31 37.12 13.99
C PRO A 8 -33.37 37.89 13.18
N ASP A 9 -34.53 37.28 12.96
CA ASP A 9 -35.67 37.95 12.34
C ASP A 9 -36.35 38.96 13.29
N LYS A 10 -37.34 39.72 12.80
CA LYS A 10 -38.05 40.74 13.60
C LYS A 10 -38.74 40.18 14.85
N GLY A 11 -39.26 38.95 14.80
CA GLY A 11 -39.91 38.29 15.94
C GLY A 11 -38.88 37.80 16.96
N GLN A 12 -37.75 37.28 16.48
CA GLN A 12 -36.63 36.85 17.30
C GLN A 12 -35.95 38.03 18.01
N TRP A 13 -35.81 39.19 17.36
CA TRP A 13 -35.31 40.40 18.01
C TRP A 13 -36.22 40.88 19.14
N ALA A 14 -37.55 40.77 18.99
CA ALA A 14 -38.49 41.09 20.07
C ALA A 14 -38.32 40.15 21.27
N PHE A 15 -38.14 38.85 21.01
CA PHE A 15 -37.85 37.86 22.06
C PHE A 15 -36.50 38.11 22.75
N ILE A 16 -35.44 38.38 21.97
CA ILE A 16 -34.10 38.72 22.49
C ILE A 16 -34.17 39.95 23.40
N GLY A 17 -34.90 40.99 22.99
CA GLY A 17 -35.10 42.19 23.81
C GLY A 17 -35.79 41.88 25.15
N LEU A 18 -36.83 41.03 25.14
CA LEU A 18 -37.52 40.62 26.36
C LEU A 18 -36.58 39.86 27.32
N VAL A 19 -35.83 38.88 26.80
CA VAL A 19 -34.86 38.10 27.58
C VAL A 19 -33.75 39.00 28.11
N MET A 20 -33.24 39.94 27.32
CA MET A 20 -32.24 40.92 27.76
C MET A 20 -32.73 41.80 28.90
N CYS A 21 -33.99 42.23 28.89
CA CYS A 21 -34.58 42.98 29.99
C CYS A 21 -34.62 42.16 31.29
N LEU A 22 -35.00 40.88 31.21
CA LEU A 22 -34.98 39.98 32.35
C LEU A 22 -33.56 39.75 32.87
N VAL A 23 -32.61 39.44 31.98
CA VAL A 23 -31.20 39.24 32.36
C VAL A 23 -30.63 40.50 33.00
N THR A 24 -30.86 41.68 32.42
CA THR A 24 -30.45 42.97 32.98
C THR A 24 -30.99 43.18 34.39
N TYR A 25 -32.25 42.86 34.61
CA TYR A 25 -32.91 43.03 35.89
C TYR A 25 -32.34 42.09 36.98
N TYR A 26 -32.18 40.79 36.69
CA TYR A 26 -31.68 39.82 37.67
C TYR A 26 -30.19 40.00 37.95
N THR A 27 -29.37 40.21 36.92
CA THR A 27 -27.93 40.44 37.08
C THR A 27 -27.65 41.79 37.75
N GLY A 28 -28.42 42.83 37.41
CA GLY A 28 -28.39 44.10 38.12
C GLY A 28 -28.79 43.95 39.60
N SER A 29 -29.79 43.14 39.91
CA SER A 29 -30.17 42.87 41.30
C SER A 29 -29.05 42.19 42.10
N VAL A 30 -28.31 41.27 41.48
CA VAL A 30 -27.11 40.65 42.09
C VAL A 30 -25.98 41.67 42.24
N ALA A 31 -25.76 42.53 41.25
CA ALA A 31 -24.71 43.54 41.25
C ALA A 31 -24.87 44.55 42.40
N VAL A 32 -26.11 44.91 42.78
CA VAL A 32 -26.39 45.75 43.95
C VAL A 32 -25.72 45.18 45.20
N TYR A 33 -25.84 43.88 45.46
CA TYR A 33 -25.25 43.27 46.65
C TYR A 33 -23.72 43.33 46.64
N PHE A 34 -23.09 43.08 45.48
CA PHE A 34 -21.65 43.14 45.34
C PHE A 34 -21.10 44.56 45.50
N LEU A 35 -21.75 45.56 44.90
CA LEU A 35 -21.37 46.97 45.02
C LEU A 35 -21.54 47.50 46.44
N ASN A 36 -22.38 46.86 47.26
CA ASN A 36 -22.54 47.14 48.69
C ASN A 36 -21.72 46.19 49.60
N GLY A 37 -20.69 45.53 49.05
CA GLY A 37 -19.70 44.76 49.81
C GLY A 37 -20.21 43.44 50.42
N LYS A 38 -21.32 42.88 49.92
CA LYS A 38 -21.85 41.60 50.39
C LYS A 38 -21.14 40.42 49.73
N THR A 39 -20.90 39.37 50.51
CA THR A 39 -20.24 38.14 50.02
C THR A 39 -21.22 37.25 49.25
N PRO A 40 -20.73 36.41 48.32
CA PRO A 40 -21.58 35.49 47.56
C PRO A 40 -22.47 34.59 48.44
N LEU A 41 -21.96 34.13 49.58
CA LEU A 41 -22.70 33.29 50.52
C LEU A 41 -23.89 34.02 51.16
N TYR A 42 -23.75 35.34 51.38
CA TYR A 42 -24.82 36.19 51.88
C TYR A 42 -25.90 36.41 50.82
N ILE A 43 -25.49 36.64 49.57
CA ILE A 43 -26.39 36.86 48.43
C ILE A 43 -27.26 35.62 48.21
N TRP A 44 -26.66 34.44 48.19
CA TRP A 44 -27.38 33.19 47.99
C TRP A 44 -28.50 32.95 49.01
N LYS A 45 -28.26 33.29 50.28
CA LYS A 45 -29.25 33.07 51.36
C LYS A 45 -30.32 34.16 51.45
N ASN A 46 -30.06 35.36 50.93
CA ASN A 46 -30.90 36.55 51.12
C ASN A 46 -31.25 37.24 49.81
N PHE A 47 -31.24 36.50 48.70
CA PHE A 47 -31.51 37.07 47.38
C PHE A 47 -32.97 37.52 47.30
N ASP A 48 -33.17 38.82 47.10
CA ASP A 48 -34.48 39.41 46.84
C ASP A 48 -34.57 39.79 45.36
N SER A 49 -35.46 39.11 44.65
CA SER A 49 -35.71 39.36 43.22
C SER A 49 -36.38 40.70 42.97
N MET A 50 -36.95 41.37 43.98
CA MET A 50 -37.52 42.71 43.87
C MET A 50 -36.57 43.82 44.31
N LEU A 51 -35.34 43.49 44.74
CA LEU A 51 -34.42 44.45 45.33
C LEU A 51 -34.15 45.65 44.41
N LEU A 52 -33.82 45.40 43.15
CA LEU A 52 -33.50 46.48 42.21
C LEU A 52 -34.72 47.37 41.94
N TRP A 53 -35.91 46.78 41.85
CA TRP A 53 -37.18 47.52 41.70
C TRP A 53 -37.46 48.40 42.93
N ARG A 54 -37.31 47.87 44.13
CA ARG A 54 -37.53 48.60 45.39
C ARG A 54 -36.57 49.77 45.52
N ILE A 55 -35.27 49.57 45.25
CA ILE A 55 -34.25 50.62 45.30
C ILE A 55 -34.57 51.79 44.35
N ILE A 56 -35.17 51.50 43.21
CA ILE A 56 -35.53 52.53 42.23
C ILE A 56 -36.82 53.26 42.65
N THR A 57 -37.84 52.54 43.11
CA THR A 57 -39.22 53.04 43.29
C THR A 57 -39.56 53.54 44.68
N GLU A 58 -38.98 52.97 45.74
CA GLU A 58 -39.30 53.33 47.12
C GLU A 58 -38.46 54.52 47.60
N SER A 59 -39.12 55.52 48.19
CA SER A 59 -38.47 56.74 48.69
C SER A 59 -37.75 56.57 50.03
N ASN A 60 -37.97 55.45 50.74
CA ASN A 60 -37.48 55.20 52.10
C ASN A 60 -36.11 54.48 52.17
N ILE A 61 -35.40 54.36 51.05
CA ILE A 61 -34.13 53.62 50.97
C ILE A 61 -32.95 54.58 51.14
N ARG A 62 -31.95 54.12 51.92
CA ARG A 62 -30.74 54.87 52.27
C ARG A 62 -29.99 55.34 51.00
N THR A 63 -29.57 56.60 50.99
CA THR A 63 -29.08 57.31 49.78
C THR A 63 -27.81 56.68 49.20
N ASP A 64 -26.95 56.13 50.05
CA ASP A 64 -25.75 55.37 49.71
C ASP A 64 -26.06 54.12 48.87
N ILE A 65 -27.06 53.34 49.29
CA ILE A 65 -27.50 52.14 48.56
C ILE A 65 -28.18 52.54 47.26
N ARG A 66 -28.96 53.62 47.25
CA ARG A 66 -29.67 54.10 46.05
C ARG A 66 -28.71 54.53 44.94
N LEU A 67 -27.56 55.11 45.27
CA LEU A 67 -26.51 55.46 44.30
C LEU A 67 -25.91 54.24 43.60
N THR A 68 -25.99 53.04 44.19
CA THR A 68 -25.52 51.79 43.56
C THR A 68 -26.48 51.23 42.50
N ALA A 69 -27.71 51.73 42.40
CA ALA A 69 -28.71 51.23 41.44
C ALA A 69 -28.30 51.49 39.97
N ILE A 70 -27.76 52.68 39.68
CA ILE A 70 -27.32 53.08 38.35
C ILE A 70 -26.16 52.19 37.84
N PRO A 71 -25.03 52.03 38.57
CA PRO A 71 -23.96 51.13 38.15
C PRO A 71 -24.41 49.66 38.11
N SER A 72 -25.35 49.25 38.96
CA SER A 72 -25.94 47.91 38.92
C SER A 72 -26.74 47.65 37.65
N LEU A 73 -27.61 48.59 37.24
CA LEU A 73 -28.35 48.51 35.97
C LEU A 73 -27.40 48.49 34.77
N LEU A 74 -26.35 49.32 34.78
CA LEU A 74 -25.35 49.34 33.73
C LEU A 74 -24.60 48.00 33.63
N SER A 75 -24.20 47.42 34.77
CA SER A 75 -23.57 46.09 34.79
C SER A 75 -24.50 44.99 34.27
N GLY A 76 -25.80 45.09 34.59
CA GLY A 76 -26.81 44.18 34.09
C GLY A 76 -27.03 44.31 32.59
N MET A 77 -27.10 45.54 32.06
CA MET A 77 -27.22 45.81 30.63
C MET A 77 -26.02 45.25 29.86
N VAL A 78 -24.80 45.46 30.36
CA VAL A 78 -23.58 44.91 29.76
C VAL A 78 -23.62 43.38 29.76
N SER A 79 -24.03 42.74 30.87
CA SER A 79 -24.14 41.28 30.93
C SER A 79 -25.21 40.71 29.98
N SER A 80 -26.29 41.47 29.72
CA SER A 80 -27.37 41.05 28.83
C SER A 80 -26.93 40.92 27.36
N LEU A 81 -25.82 41.56 26.96
CA LEU A 81 -25.24 41.44 25.61
C LEU A 81 -24.76 40.01 25.28
N ILE A 82 -24.60 39.14 26.28
CA ILE A 82 -24.30 37.72 26.07
C ILE A 82 -25.45 37.01 25.34
N VAL A 83 -26.71 37.43 25.56
CA VAL A 83 -27.90 36.81 24.97
C VAL A 83 -27.92 36.90 23.44
N PRO A 84 -27.80 38.10 22.80
CA PRO A 84 -27.75 38.18 21.35
C PRO A 84 -26.51 37.49 20.78
N VAL A 85 -25.35 37.56 21.46
CA VAL A 85 -24.13 36.87 21.02
C VAL A 85 -24.33 35.35 21.00
N PHE A 86 -24.94 34.78 22.03
CA PHE A 86 -25.20 33.35 22.14
C PHE A 86 -26.21 32.87 21.08
N ILE A 87 -27.29 33.62 20.86
CA ILE A 87 -28.30 33.26 19.86
C ILE A 87 -27.74 33.37 18.45
N ILE A 88 -26.99 34.44 18.14
CA ILE A 88 -26.29 34.57 16.85
C ILE A 88 -25.30 33.41 16.67
N TRP A 89 -24.56 33.03 17.71
CA TRP A 89 -23.67 31.87 17.66
C TRP A 89 -24.42 30.56 17.40
N GLN A 90 -25.59 30.36 18.01
CA GLN A 90 -26.41 29.16 17.84
C GLN A 90 -27.09 29.10 16.47
N LEU A 91 -27.55 30.22 15.92
CA LEU A 91 -28.13 30.31 14.58
C LEU A 91 -27.10 30.10 13.47
N ASN A 92 -25.82 30.32 13.77
CA ASN A 92 -24.71 30.10 12.85
C ASN A 92 -23.95 28.80 13.16
N LYS A 93 -24.51 27.88 13.97
CA LYS A 93 -24.02 26.50 14.00
C LYS A 93 -24.25 25.86 12.63
N THR A 94 -23.23 25.17 12.13
CA THR A 94 -23.19 24.54 10.81
C THR A 94 -24.44 23.71 10.52
N ASP A 95 -25.18 24.12 9.47
CA ASP A 95 -26.26 23.33 8.88
C ASP A 95 -25.72 21.95 8.47
N VAL A 96 -26.48 20.90 8.74
CA VAL A 96 -26.15 19.53 8.33
C VAL A 96 -26.26 19.46 6.80
N ALA A 97 -25.17 19.11 6.13
CA ALA A 97 -25.14 19.06 4.67
C ALA A 97 -26.10 17.98 4.13
N LEU A 98 -27.11 18.39 3.35
CA LEU A 98 -28.22 17.53 2.92
C LEU A 98 -27.80 16.39 1.98
N TYR A 99 -26.78 16.61 1.15
CA TYR A 99 -26.29 15.67 0.13
C TYR A 99 -24.88 15.13 0.41
N GLY A 100 -24.36 15.35 1.62
CA GLY A 100 -23.01 14.99 2.03
C GLY A 100 -22.08 16.20 2.19
N ASP A 101 -21.02 16.00 2.97
CA ASP A 101 -20.02 16.99 3.38
C ASP A 101 -18.58 16.53 3.04
N ALA A 102 -18.43 15.72 1.99
CA ALA A 102 -17.13 15.17 1.61
C ALA A 102 -16.11 16.29 1.34
N LYS A 103 -14.87 16.12 1.79
CA LYS A 103 -13.85 17.15 1.62
C LYS A 103 -12.47 16.53 1.53
N PHE A 104 -11.54 17.27 0.94
CA PHE A 104 -10.14 16.90 1.02
C PHE A 104 -9.58 17.12 2.42
N ALA A 105 -8.60 16.30 2.79
CA ALA A 105 -7.86 16.44 4.03
C ALA A 105 -7.21 17.82 4.13
N SER A 106 -7.47 18.49 5.24
CA SER A 106 -6.78 19.73 5.63
C SER A 106 -5.45 19.44 6.33
N ASP A 107 -4.62 20.46 6.51
CA ASP A 107 -3.37 20.35 7.28
C ASP A 107 -3.60 19.81 8.70
N ASN A 108 -4.75 20.11 9.31
CA ASN A 108 -5.13 19.61 10.62
C ASN A 108 -5.54 18.13 10.59
N ASP A 109 -6.19 17.69 9.51
CA ASP A 109 -6.52 16.27 9.31
C ASP A 109 -5.25 15.47 9.13
N LEU A 110 -4.30 15.93 8.29
CA LEU A 110 -3.01 15.29 8.08
C LEU A 110 -2.17 15.19 9.37
N ARG A 111 -2.19 16.22 10.22
CA ARG A 111 -1.51 16.18 11.53
C ARG A 111 -2.14 15.20 12.52
N LYS A 112 -3.41 14.87 12.36
CA LYS A 112 -4.16 13.92 13.21
C LYS A 112 -4.29 12.53 12.57
N SER A 113 -3.80 12.38 11.35
CA SER A 113 -3.84 11.13 10.60
C SER A 113 -3.14 10.03 11.39
N LYS A 114 -3.75 8.85 11.40
CA LYS A 114 -3.15 7.63 11.95
C LYS A 114 -2.51 6.78 10.86
N LEU A 115 -2.80 7.10 9.59
CA LEU A 115 -2.37 6.35 8.41
C LEU A 115 -1.21 7.02 7.67
N LEU A 116 -1.10 8.34 7.77
CA LEU A 116 -0.06 9.13 7.11
C LEU A 116 0.79 9.91 8.11
N LYS A 117 2.11 9.86 7.95
CA LYS A 117 3.03 10.88 8.50
C LYS A 117 3.29 11.95 7.46
N TRP A 118 3.19 13.22 7.86
CA TRP A 118 3.40 14.39 7.00
C TRP A 118 4.72 15.10 7.34
N GLU A 119 5.82 14.55 6.82
CA GLU A 119 7.19 14.83 7.26
C GLU A 119 8.16 14.90 6.07
N LYS A 120 9.33 15.51 6.26
CA LYS A 120 10.33 15.67 5.19
C LYS A 120 11.18 14.42 4.95
N GLU A 121 11.34 13.58 5.94
CA GLU A 121 12.20 12.41 5.85
C GLU A 121 11.58 11.28 6.65
N ASN A 122 11.69 10.08 6.12
CA ASN A 122 11.32 8.82 6.74
C ASN A 122 12.04 7.71 5.96
N ASP A 123 12.44 6.66 6.64
CA ASP A 123 13.18 5.55 6.06
C ASP A 123 12.49 4.18 6.27
N THR A 124 11.35 4.12 6.95
CA THR A 124 10.64 2.86 7.25
C THR A 124 9.27 2.73 6.60
N ASP A 125 8.61 3.84 6.28
CA ASP A 125 7.24 3.89 5.81
C ASP A 125 7.18 3.97 4.27
N ILE A 126 6.01 3.78 3.67
CA ILE A 126 5.86 3.82 2.20
C ILE A 126 5.59 5.26 1.77
N LEU A 127 6.42 5.81 0.89
CA LEU A 127 6.17 7.11 0.29
C LEU A 127 5.01 6.99 -0.71
N VAL A 128 3.94 7.75 -0.46
CA VAL A 128 2.73 7.73 -1.29
C VAL A 128 2.43 9.05 -1.99
N GLY A 129 3.15 10.12 -1.65
CA GLY A 129 2.94 11.44 -2.25
C GLY A 129 3.69 12.58 -1.58
N ALA A 130 3.44 13.81 -2.04
CA ALA A 130 3.95 15.04 -1.46
C ALA A 130 2.82 16.07 -1.24
N TYR A 131 2.91 16.83 -0.15
CA TYR A 131 1.95 17.88 0.18
C TYR A 131 2.64 19.08 0.83
N LYS A 132 2.52 20.26 0.22
CA LYS A 132 3.07 21.54 0.71
C LYS A 132 4.55 21.46 1.11
N GLY A 133 5.38 20.83 0.26
CA GLY A 133 6.83 20.75 0.44
C GLY A 133 7.30 19.77 1.53
N LYS A 134 6.44 18.84 1.94
CA LYS A 134 6.78 17.64 2.73
C LYS A 134 6.20 16.42 2.04
N TYR A 135 6.59 15.23 2.48
CA TYR A 135 6.09 13.98 1.96
C TYR A 135 4.96 13.39 2.81
N LEU A 136 4.19 12.52 2.19
CA LEU A 136 3.15 11.72 2.80
C LEU A 136 3.64 10.27 2.86
N TRP A 137 3.83 9.78 4.08
CA TRP A 137 4.33 8.44 4.34
C TRP A 137 3.23 7.57 4.91
N TYR A 138 2.86 6.52 4.20
CA TYR A 138 1.88 5.55 4.65
C TYR A 138 2.48 4.58 5.67
N THR A 139 1.94 4.62 6.88
CA THR A 139 2.50 3.95 8.06
C THR A 139 1.77 2.66 8.45
N ALA A 140 0.58 2.44 7.90
CA ALA A 140 -0.20 1.26 8.25
C ALA A 140 0.46 -0.02 7.68
N PRO A 141 0.20 -1.19 8.30
CA PRO A 141 0.71 -2.47 7.79
C PRO A 141 -0.04 -2.97 6.55
N ASP A 142 -1.18 -2.35 6.23
CA ASP A 142 -1.99 -2.70 5.07
C ASP A 142 -1.31 -2.35 3.74
N PHE A 143 -1.91 -2.79 2.63
CA PHE A 143 -1.32 -2.65 1.31
C PHE A 143 -1.64 -1.31 0.65
N VAL A 144 -0.76 -0.90 -0.26
CA VAL A 144 -0.89 0.33 -1.07
C VAL A 144 -1.13 -0.05 -2.52
N SER A 145 -2.12 0.53 -3.17
CA SER A 145 -2.34 0.33 -4.60
C SER A 145 -2.23 1.63 -5.38
N LEU A 146 -1.75 1.53 -6.62
CA LEU A 146 -1.71 2.62 -7.58
C LEU A 146 -2.39 2.17 -8.87
N GLY A 147 -3.52 2.81 -9.18
CA GLY A 147 -4.17 2.68 -10.49
C GLY A 147 -3.57 3.72 -11.43
N ALA A 148 -2.74 3.30 -12.38
CA ALA A 148 -2.06 4.22 -13.28
C ALA A 148 -1.78 3.59 -14.65
N GLY A 149 -2.21 4.30 -15.71
CA GLY A 149 -1.89 3.93 -17.08
C GLY A 149 -0.40 4.05 -17.42
N THR A 150 -0.03 3.60 -18.62
CA THR A 150 1.34 3.74 -19.11
C THR A 150 1.75 5.21 -19.19
N ARG A 151 3.03 5.50 -18.87
CA ARG A 151 3.63 6.86 -18.87
C ARG A 151 3.02 7.84 -17.85
N ALA A 152 2.20 7.38 -16.90
CA ALA A 152 1.61 8.24 -15.87
C ALA A 152 2.59 8.66 -14.74
N GLY A 153 3.85 8.22 -14.82
CA GLY A 153 4.90 8.58 -13.85
C GLY A 153 5.08 7.61 -12.68
N LYS A 154 4.45 6.42 -12.69
CA LYS A 154 4.49 5.44 -11.59
C LYS A 154 5.90 5.11 -11.07
N GLY A 155 6.82 4.75 -11.95
CA GLY A 155 8.21 4.47 -11.59
C GLY A 155 8.96 5.70 -11.06
N ALA A 156 8.67 6.90 -11.59
CA ALA A 156 9.39 8.12 -11.21
C ALA A 156 8.85 8.80 -9.93
N ALA A 157 7.59 8.59 -9.59
CA ALA A 157 6.92 9.23 -8.46
C ALA A 157 6.77 8.33 -7.23
N ILE A 158 6.73 7.00 -7.44
CA ILE A 158 6.54 6.03 -6.35
C ILE A 158 7.69 5.03 -6.31
N GLY A 159 8.02 4.38 -7.42
CA GLY A 159 9.05 3.33 -7.47
C GLY A 159 10.43 3.83 -7.03
N ILE A 160 11.10 4.59 -7.89
CA ILE A 160 12.44 5.14 -7.64
C ILE A 160 12.50 5.87 -6.29
N PRO A 161 11.58 6.79 -5.95
CA PRO A 161 11.57 7.42 -4.64
C PRO A 161 11.60 6.41 -3.49
N ASN A 162 10.69 5.44 -3.42
CA ASN A 162 10.70 4.45 -2.32
C ASN A 162 12.01 3.66 -2.26
N LEU A 163 12.55 3.24 -3.40
CA LEU A 163 13.82 2.51 -3.47
C LEU A 163 15.04 3.34 -3.08
N LEU A 164 14.98 4.68 -3.15
CA LEU A 164 16.09 5.57 -2.74
C LEU A 164 16.14 5.88 -1.24
N VAL A 165 15.04 5.67 -0.50
CA VAL A 165 14.92 6.08 0.91
C VAL A 165 14.65 4.94 1.88
N ARG A 166 13.78 4.01 1.51
CA ARG A 166 13.33 2.98 2.44
C ARG A 166 14.52 2.13 2.88
N LYS A 167 14.85 2.01 4.16
CA LYS A 167 16.07 1.32 4.60
C LYS A 167 15.99 -0.20 4.51
N HIS A 168 14.85 -0.76 4.92
CA HIS A 168 14.64 -2.19 5.07
C HIS A 168 14.38 -2.91 3.75
N SER A 169 14.30 -4.23 3.85
CA SER A 169 14.21 -5.14 2.71
C SER A 169 13.11 -4.80 1.72
N LEU A 170 13.43 -5.01 0.46
CA LEU A 170 12.59 -4.65 -0.67
C LEU A 170 12.74 -5.65 -1.80
N ILE A 171 11.62 -6.11 -2.35
CA ILE A 171 11.59 -6.91 -3.57
C ILE A 171 10.88 -6.10 -4.65
N ALA A 172 11.57 -5.77 -5.73
CA ALA A 172 11.04 -4.96 -6.82
C ALA A 172 10.84 -5.80 -8.07
N LEU A 173 9.60 -5.93 -8.55
CA LEU A 173 9.34 -6.35 -9.92
C LEU A 173 9.64 -5.17 -10.85
N ASP A 174 10.65 -5.33 -11.70
CA ASP A 174 11.19 -4.26 -12.55
C ASP A 174 11.30 -4.72 -14.01
N PRO A 175 10.20 -4.71 -14.78
CA PRO A 175 10.22 -5.27 -16.13
C PRO A 175 11.07 -4.50 -17.16
N LYS A 176 11.59 -3.34 -16.77
CA LYS A 176 12.46 -2.50 -17.62
C LYS A 176 13.86 -2.35 -17.07
N GLN A 177 14.14 -3.02 -15.94
CA GLN A 177 15.37 -2.87 -15.15
C GLN A 177 15.71 -1.40 -14.84
N GLU A 178 14.72 -0.51 -14.83
CA GLU A 178 14.93 0.93 -14.61
C GLU A 178 15.19 1.21 -13.13
N LEU A 179 14.46 0.53 -12.24
CA LEU A 179 14.63 0.66 -10.80
C LEU A 179 16.03 0.17 -10.41
N TRP A 180 16.44 -0.98 -10.94
CA TRP A 180 17.78 -1.54 -10.75
C TRP A 180 18.87 -0.57 -11.21
N LYS A 181 18.78 -0.09 -12.45
CA LYS A 181 19.75 0.83 -13.07
C LYS A 181 19.80 2.24 -12.45
N ILE A 182 18.88 2.61 -11.58
CA ILE A 182 18.88 3.95 -10.97
C ILE A 182 19.20 3.85 -9.48
N THR A 183 18.71 2.83 -8.80
CA THR A 183 18.64 2.82 -7.34
C THR A 183 19.54 1.81 -6.66
N SER A 184 20.03 0.78 -7.37
CA SER A 184 20.87 -0.30 -6.81
C SER A 184 22.07 0.23 -6.02
N LYS A 185 22.87 1.14 -6.59
CA LYS A 185 24.05 1.72 -5.90
C LYS A 185 23.69 2.58 -4.70
N VAL A 186 22.56 3.30 -4.74
CA VAL A 186 22.08 4.03 -3.56
C VAL A 186 21.73 3.05 -2.45
N ARG A 187 21.06 1.95 -2.79
CA ARG A 187 20.71 0.90 -1.84
C ARG A 187 21.92 0.23 -1.22
N GLU A 188 22.91 -0.09 -2.03
CA GLU A 188 24.16 -0.71 -1.57
C GLU A 188 25.01 0.26 -0.73
N ILE A 189 25.36 1.43 -1.29
CA ILE A 189 26.37 2.33 -0.71
C ILE A 189 25.79 3.22 0.38
N LEU A 190 24.60 3.80 0.17
CA LEU A 190 24.02 4.76 1.13
C LEU A 190 23.12 4.10 2.16
N LEU A 191 22.40 3.03 1.77
CA LEU A 191 21.47 2.33 2.66
C LEU A 191 22.05 1.03 3.23
N GLY A 192 23.23 0.59 2.78
CA GLY A 192 23.93 -0.59 3.32
C GLY A 192 23.23 -1.92 3.06
N ASN A 193 22.36 -1.98 2.05
CA ASN A 193 21.62 -3.19 1.72
C ASN A 193 22.51 -4.20 0.97
N LYS A 194 22.24 -5.49 1.17
CA LYS A 194 22.69 -6.52 0.23
C LYS A 194 21.79 -6.48 -1.00
N VAL A 195 22.35 -6.29 -2.18
CA VAL A 195 21.60 -5.96 -3.40
C VAL A 195 21.76 -7.07 -4.44
N TYR A 196 20.65 -7.64 -4.88
CA TYR A 196 20.61 -8.78 -5.80
C TYR A 196 19.70 -8.48 -7.01
N LEU A 197 20.06 -9.04 -8.16
CA LEU A 197 19.28 -9.02 -9.41
C LEU A 197 18.96 -10.44 -9.84
N LEU A 198 17.68 -10.75 -9.99
CA LEU A 198 17.17 -11.95 -10.64
C LEU A 198 16.66 -11.61 -12.04
N ASP A 199 17.19 -12.29 -13.04
CA ASP A 199 16.74 -12.23 -14.43
C ASP A 199 16.82 -13.66 -15.02
N PRO A 200 15.70 -14.39 -15.15
CA PRO A 200 15.71 -15.79 -15.59
C PRO A 200 16.15 -15.97 -17.05
N PHE A 201 16.20 -14.89 -17.83
CA PHE A 201 16.55 -14.92 -19.25
C PHE A 201 17.92 -14.29 -19.55
N ASN A 202 18.62 -13.82 -18.52
CA ASN A 202 19.96 -13.24 -18.65
C ASN A 202 20.99 -14.08 -17.91
N SER A 203 22.14 -14.26 -18.53
CA SER A 203 23.28 -14.94 -17.91
C SER A 203 23.87 -14.18 -16.73
N LYS A 204 23.68 -12.85 -16.65
CA LYS A 204 24.10 -12.00 -15.52
C LYS A 204 22.97 -11.89 -14.50
N THR A 205 22.73 -12.98 -13.79
CA THR A 205 21.69 -13.08 -12.76
C THR A 205 22.27 -13.70 -11.51
N HIS A 206 21.76 -13.29 -10.36
CA HIS A 206 21.88 -14.04 -9.13
C HIS A 206 20.94 -15.24 -9.16
N GLN A 207 21.10 -16.14 -8.20
CA GLN A 207 20.41 -17.41 -8.15
C GLN A 207 19.39 -17.48 -7.01
N PHE A 208 18.25 -18.10 -7.29
CA PHE A 208 17.18 -18.43 -6.35
C PHE A 208 16.66 -19.85 -6.62
N ASN A 209 16.85 -20.75 -5.65
CA ASN A 209 16.41 -22.14 -5.77
C ASN A 209 15.27 -22.43 -4.77
N PRO A 210 14.01 -22.65 -5.22
CA PRO A 210 12.92 -23.02 -4.32
C PRO A 210 13.18 -24.28 -3.48
N LEU A 211 13.88 -25.28 -4.04
CA LEU A 211 14.19 -26.52 -3.33
C LEU A 211 15.24 -26.35 -2.24
N PHE A 212 16.01 -25.24 -2.24
CA PHE A 212 16.91 -24.89 -1.12
C PHE A 212 16.14 -24.72 0.21
N TYR A 213 14.86 -24.35 0.15
CA TYR A 213 14.01 -24.11 1.31
C TYR A 213 13.22 -25.35 1.75
N ILE A 214 13.50 -26.52 1.16
CA ILE A 214 12.82 -27.77 1.46
C ILE A 214 13.86 -28.76 1.98
N ASP A 215 13.84 -28.99 3.29
CA ASP A 215 14.66 -30.00 3.94
C ASP A 215 13.80 -31.24 4.24
N LEU A 216 13.98 -32.30 3.44
CA LEU A 216 13.26 -33.55 3.62
C LEU A 216 13.72 -34.36 4.84
N LYS A 217 14.82 -33.96 5.50
CA LYS A 217 15.21 -34.56 6.79
C LYS A 217 14.38 -33.99 7.94
N ALA A 218 13.86 -32.77 7.81
CA ALA A 218 13.01 -32.13 8.80
C ALA A 218 11.55 -32.64 8.72
N GLU A 219 10.84 -32.63 9.86
CA GLU A 219 9.41 -32.99 9.91
C GLU A 219 8.54 -32.11 8.98
N SER A 220 8.92 -30.85 8.76
CA SER A 220 8.17 -29.95 7.87
C SER A 220 8.43 -30.21 6.38
N GLY A 221 9.46 -30.99 6.03
CA GLY A 221 9.93 -31.16 4.66
C GLY A 221 8.86 -31.65 3.69
N ALA A 222 8.07 -32.65 4.11
CA ALA A 222 6.96 -33.18 3.31
C ALA A 222 5.91 -32.09 2.98
N LYS A 223 5.57 -31.29 3.99
CA LYS A 223 4.58 -30.21 3.90
C LYS A 223 5.11 -29.06 3.04
N ASP A 224 6.38 -28.69 3.20
CA ASP A 224 7.02 -27.62 2.45
C ASP A 224 7.17 -28.00 0.96
N LEU A 225 7.46 -29.26 0.66
CA LEU A 225 7.44 -29.78 -0.71
C LEU A 225 6.03 -29.70 -1.30
N LEU A 226 5.00 -30.14 -0.57
CA LEU A 226 3.61 -30.09 -1.05
C LEU A 226 3.17 -28.66 -1.41
N LYS A 227 3.56 -27.66 -0.61
CA LYS A 227 3.30 -26.25 -0.91
C LYS A 227 3.96 -25.77 -2.20
N LEU A 228 5.18 -26.24 -2.50
CA LEU A 228 5.82 -25.97 -3.79
C LEU A 228 5.04 -26.63 -4.94
N ILE A 229 4.52 -27.84 -4.74
CA ILE A 229 3.69 -28.53 -5.75
C ILE A 229 2.41 -27.74 -6.03
N GLU A 230 1.74 -27.20 -5.00
CA GLU A 230 0.54 -26.37 -5.19
C GLU A 230 0.82 -25.10 -5.99
N ILE A 231 2.06 -24.58 -5.95
CA ILE A 231 2.51 -23.43 -6.75
C ILE A 231 2.84 -23.86 -8.20
N LEU A 232 3.58 -24.95 -8.39
CA LEU A 232 4.00 -25.42 -9.72
C LEU A 232 2.83 -26.04 -10.52
N PHE A 233 1.96 -26.78 -9.84
CA PHE A 233 0.83 -27.51 -10.39
C PHE A 233 -0.48 -27.04 -9.73
N PRO A 234 -0.89 -25.77 -9.90
CA PRO A 234 -2.08 -25.25 -9.26
C PRO A 234 -3.34 -25.93 -9.80
N SER A 235 -4.23 -26.37 -8.93
CA SER A 235 -5.53 -26.97 -9.33
C SER A 235 -6.66 -25.93 -9.43
N TYR A 236 -6.42 -24.68 -8.98
CA TYR A 236 -7.45 -23.64 -8.92
C TYR A 236 -7.77 -23.09 -10.32
N GLY A 237 -9.06 -23.04 -10.66
CA GLY A 237 -9.53 -22.55 -11.97
C GLY A 237 -9.52 -23.61 -13.08
N MET A 238 -9.03 -24.82 -12.80
CA MET A 238 -9.07 -25.95 -13.72
C MET A 238 -10.28 -26.83 -13.41
N THR A 239 -10.92 -27.39 -14.44
CA THR A 239 -12.08 -28.29 -14.27
C THR A 239 -11.94 -29.56 -15.10
N GLY A 240 -12.48 -30.66 -14.60
CA GLY A 240 -12.51 -31.93 -15.33
C GLY A 240 -11.13 -32.55 -15.55
N ALA A 241 -10.87 -33.04 -16.76
CA ALA A 241 -9.68 -33.81 -17.11
C ALA A 241 -8.37 -33.01 -16.93
N GLU A 242 -8.38 -31.71 -17.23
CA GLU A 242 -7.18 -30.87 -17.13
C GLU A 242 -6.65 -30.78 -15.69
N ALA A 243 -7.56 -30.58 -14.73
CA ALA A 243 -7.22 -30.56 -13.30
C ALA A 243 -6.69 -31.92 -12.83
N HIS A 244 -7.31 -33.00 -13.30
CA HIS A 244 -6.93 -34.36 -12.95
C HIS A 244 -5.49 -34.69 -13.41
N PHE A 245 -5.15 -34.44 -14.68
CA PHE A 245 -3.81 -34.72 -15.20
C PHE A 245 -2.74 -33.80 -14.62
N ASN A 246 -3.06 -32.54 -14.33
CA ASN A 246 -2.15 -31.62 -13.66
C ASN A 246 -1.81 -32.09 -12.24
N ASN A 247 -2.79 -32.62 -11.50
CA ASN A 247 -2.55 -33.19 -10.17
C ASN A 247 -1.67 -34.46 -10.24
N LEU A 248 -1.93 -35.36 -11.19
CA LEU A 248 -1.11 -36.56 -11.40
C LEU A 248 0.33 -36.21 -11.79
N ALA A 249 0.52 -35.20 -12.66
CA ALA A 249 1.85 -34.70 -13.00
C ALA A 249 2.59 -34.13 -11.77
N GLY A 250 1.90 -33.40 -10.90
CA GLY A 250 2.46 -32.92 -9.63
C GLY A 250 2.84 -34.05 -8.67
N GLN A 251 2.05 -35.12 -8.60
CA GLN A 251 2.38 -36.32 -7.82
C GLN A 251 3.62 -37.01 -8.37
N TYR A 252 3.72 -37.18 -9.69
CA TYR A 252 4.90 -37.78 -10.31
C TYR A 252 6.16 -36.92 -10.09
N TRP A 253 6.06 -35.61 -10.27
CA TRP A 253 7.14 -34.66 -9.95
C TRP A 253 7.58 -34.78 -8.49
N THR A 254 6.62 -34.91 -7.55
CA THR A 254 6.92 -35.09 -6.11
C THR A 254 7.75 -36.36 -5.88
N GLY A 255 7.41 -37.46 -6.57
CA GLY A 255 8.15 -38.70 -6.49
C GLY A 255 9.59 -38.53 -6.99
N LEU A 256 9.76 -37.89 -8.15
CA LEU A 256 11.08 -37.59 -8.71
C LEU A 256 11.92 -36.67 -7.80
N ALA A 257 11.33 -35.63 -7.21
CA ALA A 257 12.04 -34.74 -6.30
C ALA A 257 12.53 -35.48 -5.05
N LYS A 258 11.69 -36.32 -4.42
CA LYS A 258 12.10 -37.14 -3.27
C LYS A 258 13.19 -38.15 -3.64
N LEU A 259 13.08 -38.76 -4.82
CA LEU A 259 14.09 -39.71 -5.32
C LEU A 259 15.42 -39.01 -5.63
N LEU A 260 15.39 -37.83 -6.24
CA LEU A 260 16.59 -37.01 -6.46
C LEU A 260 17.26 -36.64 -5.13
N HIS A 261 16.49 -36.20 -4.14
CA HIS A 261 17.01 -35.92 -2.80
C HIS A 261 17.67 -37.17 -2.19
N PHE A 262 17.05 -38.34 -2.35
CA PHE A 262 17.61 -39.60 -1.88
C PHE A 262 18.96 -39.91 -2.55
N PHE A 263 19.05 -39.82 -3.87
CA PHE A 263 20.32 -40.04 -4.59
C PHE A 263 21.40 -39.05 -4.17
N ILE A 264 21.06 -37.78 -3.99
CA ILE A 264 22.05 -36.77 -3.56
C ILE A 264 22.61 -37.09 -2.16
N ASN A 265 21.78 -37.57 -1.23
CA ASN A 265 22.15 -37.68 0.18
C ASN A 265 22.62 -39.08 0.62
N TYR A 266 22.14 -40.14 -0.04
CA TYR A 266 22.32 -41.52 0.43
C TYR A 266 22.99 -42.41 -0.62
N GLU A 267 22.63 -42.24 -1.90
CA GLU A 267 23.13 -43.09 -2.99
C GLU A 267 23.62 -42.27 -4.21
N PRO A 268 24.74 -41.52 -4.11
CA PRO A 268 25.19 -40.61 -5.17
C PRO A 268 25.65 -41.30 -6.46
N SER A 269 25.94 -42.61 -6.40
CA SER A 269 26.30 -43.44 -7.56
C SER A 269 25.24 -43.36 -8.66
N TRP A 270 23.96 -43.39 -8.28
CA TRP A 270 22.82 -43.29 -9.20
C TRP A 270 22.76 -41.97 -9.97
N LEU A 271 23.33 -40.89 -9.43
CA LEU A 271 23.41 -39.63 -10.18
C LEU A 271 24.28 -39.81 -11.42
N ASN A 272 25.38 -40.57 -11.34
CA ASN A 272 26.25 -40.82 -12.48
C ASN A 272 25.57 -41.72 -13.51
N ASP A 273 24.83 -42.74 -13.06
CA ASP A 273 24.10 -43.67 -13.93
C ASP A 273 23.06 -42.96 -14.80
N PHE A 274 22.46 -41.88 -14.29
CA PHE A 274 21.50 -41.05 -15.01
C PHE A 274 22.09 -39.74 -15.58
N GLY A 275 23.40 -39.51 -15.46
CA GLY A 275 24.06 -38.31 -15.98
C GLY A 275 23.65 -37.00 -15.29
N LEU A 276 23.29 -37.05 -14.00
CA LEU A 276 22.76 -35.93 -13.22
C LEU A 276 23.84 -35.22 -12.42
N LYS A 277 23.64 -33.91 -12.24
CA LYS A 277 24.45 -33.12 -11.29
C LYS A 277 23.93 -33.32 -9.87
N PRO A 278 24.78 -33.30 -8.84
CA PRO A 278 24.38 -33.42 -7.43
C PRO A 278 23.78 -32.11 -6.89
N VAL A 279 22.75 -31.59 -7.56
CA VAL A 279 22.10 -30.32 -7.24
C VAL A 279 20.62 -30.59 -7.01
N PHE A 280 20.11 -30.24 -5.83
CA PHE A 280 18.69 -30.37 -5.53
C PHE A 280 17.93 -29.13 -6.04
N SER A 281 17.57 -29.13 -7.32
CA SER A 281 16.88 -28.03 -8.01
C SER A 281 15.77 -28.53 -8.93
N ILE A 282 14.85 -27.64 -9.33
CA ILE A 282 13.76 -27.99 -10.27
C ILE A 282 14.36 -28.49 -11.60
N GLY A 283 15.42 -27.85 -12.09
CA GLY A 283 16.13 -28.28 -13.29
C GLY A 283 16.68 -29.71 -13.19
N SER A 284 17.25 -30.09 -12.05
CA SER A 284 17.73 -31.47 -11.84
C SER A 284 16.59 -32.50 -11.74
N VAL A 285 15.41 -32.11 -11.24
CA VAL A 285 14.21 -32.99 -11.27
C VAL A 285 13.76 -33.22 -12.71
N VAL A 286 13.86 -32.21 -13.57
CA VAL A 286 13.56 -32.32 -15.01
C VAL A 286 14.59 -33.21 -15.73
N ASP A 287 15.87 -33.12 -15.35
CA ASP A 287 16.89 -34.03 -15.89
C ASP A 287 16.63 -35.47 -15.45
N LEU A 288 16.24 -35.69 -14.18
CA LEU A 288 15.88 -37.03 -13.70
C LEU A 288 14.64 -37.56 -14.44
N TYR A 289 13.59 -36.74 -14.63
CA TYR A 289 12.43 -37.12 -15.45
C TYR A 289 12.83 -37.63 -16.84
N SER A 290 13.82 -36.99 -17.46
CA SER A 290 14.26 -37.29 -18.83
C SER A 290 15.12 -38.55 -18.94
N ASN A 291 15.88 -38.88 -17.89
CA ASN A 291 16.90 -39.94 -17.93
C ASN A 291 16.58 -41.16 -17.05
N ILE A 292 15.53 -41.10 -16.23
CA ILE A 292 15.19 -42.18 -15.28
C ILE A 292 14.75 -43.47 -15.99
N ASP A 293 15.41 -44.57 -15.65
CA ASP A 293 14.91 -45.92 -15.93
C ASP A 293 13.99 -46.36 -14.78
N ARG A 294 12.68 -46.24 -15.03
CA ARG A 294 11.64 -46.53 -14.03
C ARG A 294 11.60 -48.00 -13.65
N GLU A 295 11.82 -48.90 -14.60
CA GLU A 295 11.77 -50.35 -14.37
C GLU A 295 12.97 -50.80 -13.52
N LEU A 296 14.16 -50.28 -13.83
CA LEU A 296 15.36 -50.51 -13.03
C LEU A 296 15.18 -50.04 -11.59
N ILE A 297 14.64 -48.84 -11.38
CA ILE A 297 14.40 -48.31 -10.02
C ILE A 297 13.42 -49.17 -9.24
N LEU A 298 12.32 -49.59 -9.87
CA LEU A 298 11.29 -50.39 -9.21
C LEU A 298 11.79 -51.81 -8.90
N SER A 299 12.60 -52.40 -9.79
CA SER A 299 13.19 -53.72 -9.55
C SER A 299 14.21 -53.73 -8.40
N LYS A 300 14.92 -52.61 -8.18
CA LYS A 300 15.88 -52.43 -7.09
C LYS A 300 15.28 -51.85 -5.79
N ARG A 301 13.95 -51.88 -5.64
CA ARG A 301 13.27 -51.32 -4.46
C ARG A 301 13.81 -51.84 -3.14
N GLU A 302 14.01 -53.16 -3.00
CA GLU A 302 14.49 -53.75 -1.75
C GLU A 302 15.93 -53.33 -1.43
N GLU A 303 16.78 -53.19 -2.46
CA GLU A 303 18.16 -52.68 -2.34
C GLU A 303 18.16 -51.23 -1.84
N LEU A 304 17.35 -50.36 -2.46
CA LEU A 304 17.24 -48.94 -2.10
C LEU A 304 16.66 -48.74 -0.68
N GLU A 305 15.64 -49.52 -0.30
CA GLU A 305 15.08 -49.47 1.06
C GLU A 305 16.07 -50.05 2.11
N GLY A 306 17.03 -50.87 1.67
CA GLY A 306 18.09 -51.44 2.50
C GLY A 306 19.36 -50.60 2.60
N THR A 307 19.42 -49.41 2.00
CA THR A 307 20.57 -48.51 2.07
C THR A 307 20.92 -48.17 3.53
N ASN A 308 22.22 -48.27 3.86
CA ASN A 308 22.72 -47.96 5.19
C ASN A 308 22.56 -46.47 5.53
N GLY A 309 22.12 -46.18 6.76
CA GLY A 309 22.02 -44.81 7.27
C GLY A 309 20.68 -44.11 6.98
N LEU A 310 19.67 -44.84 6.50
CA LEU A 310 18.30 -44.33 6.42
C LEU A 310 17.64 -44.30 7.79
N ASP A 311 17.22 -43.12 8.22
CA ASP A 311 16.27 -42.97 9.33
C ASP A 311 14.83 -43.25 8.87
N GLU A 312 13.89 -43.29 9.82
CA GLU A 312 12.47 -43.56 9.53
C GLU A 312 11.86 -42.54 8.56
N ASN A 313 12.28 -41.27 8.63
CA ASN A 313 11.77 -40.19 7.79
C ASN A 313 12.30 -40.30 6.35
N ALA A 314 13.59 -40.56 6.17
CA ALA A 314 14.21 -40.83 4.88
C ALA A 314 13.59 -42.06 4.21
N LEU A 315 13.36 -43.13 4.97
CA LEU A 315 12.70 -44.33 4.47
C LEU A 315 11.24 -44.04 4.07
N TYR A 316 10.50 -43.24 4.84
CA TYR A 316 9.17 -42.77 4.46
C TYR A 316 9.19 -42.01 3.14
N HIS A 317 10.13 -41.07 2.98
CA HIS A 317 10.25 -40.27 1.76
C HIS A 317 10.64 -41.12 0.54
N LEU A 318 11.56 -42.07 0.70
CA LEU A 318 11.92 -43.03 -0.36
C LEU A 318 10.72 -43.90 -0.76
N ARG A 319 10.00 -44.47 0.22
CA ARG A 319 8.82 -45.31 -0.04
C ARG A 319 7.71 -44.55 -0.76
N ASP A 320 7.46 -43.31 -0.36
CA ASP A 320 6.49 -42.45 -1.03
C ASP A 320 6.95 -42.11 -2.47
N ALA A 321 8.25 -41.86 -2.66
CA ALA A 321 8.82 -41.64 -3.98
C ALA A 321 8.61 -42.85 -4.89
N LEU A 322 9.05 -44.04 -4.46
CA LEU A 322 8.91 -45.28 -5.22
C LEU A 322 7.45 -45.63 -5.50
N THR A 323 6.54 -45.35 -4.57
CA THR A 323 5.09 -45.54 -4.78
C THR A 323 4.58 -44.65 -5.91
N LYS A 324 4.94 -43.36 -5.94
CA LYS A 324 4.56 -42.43 -7.02
C LYS A 324 5.18 -42.79 -8.36
N ILE A 325 6.43 -43.27 -8.37
CA ILE A 325 7.08 -43.77 -9.59
C ILE A 325 6.34 -45.00 -10.12
N ARG A 326 5.94 -45.93 -9.23
CA ARG A 326 5.17 -47.12 -9.59
C ARG A 326 3.79 -46.78 -10.14
N GLU A 327 3.03 -45.94 -9.45
CA GLU A 327 1.68 -45.50 -9.87
C GLU A 327 1.71 -44.91 -11.28
N TYR A 328 2.71 -44.06 -11.58
CA TYR A 328 2.89 -43.52 -12.91
C TYR A 328 3.38 -44.56 -13.94
N HIS A 329 4.22 -45.52 -13.54
CA HIS A 329 4.69 -46.59 -14.43
C HIS A 329 3.57 -47.56 -14.83
N GLU A 330 2.68 -47.88 -13.89
CA GLU A 330 1.52 -48.77 -14.08
C GLU A 330 0.32 -48.08 -14.77
N THR A 331 0.37 -46.75 -14.93
CA THR A 331 -0.66 -45.98 -15.64
C THR A 331 -0.69 -46.35 -17.12
N GLU A 332 -1.90 -46.50 -17.68
CA GLU A 332 -2.12 -46.79 -19.10
C GLU A 332 -1.47 -45.74 -20.02
N ASP A 333 -1.01 -46.17 -21.20
CA ASP A 333 -0.19 -45.35 -22.11
C ASP A 333 -0.82 -43.99 -22.49
N GLU A 334 -2.13 -43.97 -22.76
CA GLU A 334 -2.86 -42.74 -23.13
C GLU A 334 -2.93 -41.74 -21.98
N GLN A 335 -3.23 -42.22 -20.77
CA GLN A 335 -3.25 -41.40 -19.57
C GLN A 335 -1.85 -40.91 -19.22
N ARG A 336 -0.83 -41.78 -19.36
CA ARG A 336 0.57 -41.45 -19.13
C ARG A 336 1.07 -40.35 -20.07
N SER A 337 0.71 -40.41 -21.35
CA SER A 337 0.99 -39.34 -22.33
C SER A 337 0.36 -38.00 -21.92
N SER A 338 -0.86 -38.02 -21.34
CA SER A 338 -1.54 -36.83 -20.84
C SER A 338 -0.85 -36.23 -19.59
N ILE A 339 -0.33 -37.09 -18.71
CA ILE A 339 0.49 -36.68 -17.57
C ILE A 339 1.80 -36.06 -18.06
N ASP A 340 2.47 -36.67 -19.03
CA ASP A 340 3.71 -36.15 -19.63
C ASP A 340 3.51 -34.80 -20.31
N GLY A 341 2.40 -34.62 -21.03
CA GLY A 341 2.03 -33.35 -21.62
C GLY A 341 1.88 -32.25 -20.57
N SER A 342 1.20 -32.57 -19.45
CA SER A 342 1.02 -31.64 -18.32
C SER A 342 2.35 -31.31 -17.63
N PHE A 343 3.18 -32.32 -17.37
CA PHE A 343 4.50 -32.16 -16.77
C PHE A 343 5.41 -31.27 -17.63
N ARG A 344 5.55 -31.58 -18.92
CA ARG A 344 6.41 -30.84 -19.84
C ARG A 344 5.95 -29.40 -20.03
N LYS A 345 4.64 -29.16 -20.09
CA LYS A 345 4.09 -27.79 -20.16
C LYS A 345 4.54 -26.96 -18.96
N LYS A 346 4.39 -27.50 -17.74
CA LYS A 346 4.77 -26.81 -16.49
C LYS A 346 6.28 -26.66 -16.30
N MET A 347 7.06 -27.64 -16.74
CA MET A 347 8.51 -27.63 -16.59
C MET A 347 9.26 -26.95 -17.75
N SER A 348 8.54 -26.49 -18.78
CA SER A 348 9.11 -25.98 -20.04
C SER A 348 10.20 -24.91 -19.84
N LEU A 349 10.03 -23.99 -18.89
CA LEU A 349 11.03 -22.97 -18.59
C LEU A 349 12.37 -23.52 -18.07
N PHE A 350 12.33 -24.61 -17.31
CA PHE A 350 13.52 -25.17 -16.66
C PHE A 350 14.43 -25.97 -17.61
N TYR A 351 14.02 -26.17 -18.87
CA TYR A 351 14.90 -26.66 -19.93
C TYR A 351 15.86 -25.58 -20.43
N LEU A 352 15.58 -24.29 -20.21
CA LEU A 352 16.41 -23.19 -20.68
C LEU A 352 17.67 -23.04 -19.81
N PRO A 353 18.89 -23.03 -20.39
CA PRO A 353 20.12 -22.90 -19.62
C PRO A 353 20.21 -21.61 -18.78
N THR A 354 19.63 -20.50 -19.25
CA THR A 354 19.60 -19.22 -18.50
C THR A 354 18.72 -19.33 -17.26
N VAL A 355 17.55 -19.96 -17.37
CA VAL A 355 16.65 -20.18 -16.25
C VAL A 355 17.31 -21.09 -15.23
N ARG A 356 17.96 -22.17 -15.69
CA ARG A 356 18.74 -23.05 -14.83
C ARG A 356 19.87 -22.32 -14.11
N LYS A 357 20.59 -21.42 -14.80
CA LYS A 357 21.59 -20.57 -14.16
C LYS A 357 20.96 -19.71 -13.05
N CYS A 358 19.72 -19.25 -13.23
CA CYS A 358 18.98 -18.52 -12.20
C CYS A 358 18.44 -19.44 -11.06
N THR A 359 18.13 -20.72 -11.32
CA THR A 359 17.39 -21.55 -10.35
C THR A 359 18.13 -22.74 -9.74
N ASP A 360 19.32 -23.06 -10.23
CA ASP A 360 20.10 -24.22 -9.74
C ASP A 360 20.96 -23.90 -8.50
N GLY A 361 21.02 -22.63 -8.07
CA GLY A 361 21.73 -22.19 -6.87
C GLY A 361 20.94 -21.15 -6.06
N ASN A 362 21.51 -20.65 -4.97
CA ASN A 362 20.81 -19.73 -4.07
C ASN A 362 21.77 -18.71 -3.43
N ASP A 363 21.75 -17.46 -3.92
CA ASP A 363 22.69 -16.39 -3.49
C ASP A 363 22.17 -15.56 -2.32
N PHE A 364 20.86 -15.57 -2.08
CA PHE A 364 20.22 -14.88 -0.97
C PHE A 364 19.13 -15.75 -0.34
N ASP A 365 18.88 -15.56 0.95
CA ASP A 365 17.93 -16.35 1.72
C ASP A 365 16.67 -15.55 2.04
N LEU A 366 15.52 -15.98 1.53
CA LEU A 366 14.21 -15.36 1.77
C LEU A 366 13.85 -15.31 3.26
N ARG A 367 14.35 -16.23 4.08
CA ARG A 367 14.15 -16.23 5.54
C ARG A 367 14.84 -15.04 6.22
N GLN A 368 15.86 -14.46 5.58
CA GLN A 368 16.60 -13.32 6.12
C GLN A 368 15.99 -11.96 5.77
N LEU A 369 14.98 -11.89 4.88
CA LEU A 369 14.36 -10.63 4.45
C LEU A 369 13.83 -9.76 5.60
N ARG A 370 13.47 -10.36 6.74
CA ARG A 370 12.95 -9.63 7.92
C ARG A 370 13.99 -9.46 9.04
N ARG A 371 15.21 -9.95 8.83
CA ARG A 371 16.33 -9.95 9.79
C ARG A 371 17.49 -9.08 9.32
N GLU A 372 17.73 -9.05 8.02
CA GLU A 372 18.74 -8.25 7.36
C GLU A 372 18.09 -7.24 6.39
N ASP A 373 18.85 -6.25 5.94
CA ASP A 373 18.42 -5.30 4.91
C ASP A 373 18.84 -5.83 3.52
N ILE A 374 17.92 -6.52 2.84
CA ILE A 374 18.14 -7.18 1.54
C ILE A 374 17.24 -6.56 0.47
N THR A 375 17.82 -6.18 -0.66
CA THR A 375 17.05 -5.77 -1.84
C THR A 375 17.19 -6.78 -2.97
N VAL A 376 16.08 -7.29 -3.49
CA VAL A 376 16.04 -8.15 -4.67
C VAL A 376 15.27 -7.46 -5.78
N TYR A 377 15.90 -7.29 -6.94
CA TYR A 377 15.27 -6.80 -8.16
C TYR A 377 14.96 -8.00 -9.05
N VAL A 378 13.73 -8.08 -9.53
CA VAL A 378 13.27 -9.09 -10.47
C VAL A 378 13.14 -8.42 -11.83
N GLY A 379 14.24 -8.47 -12.59
CA GLY A 379 14.39 -7.83 -13.89
C GLY A 379 14.02 -8.78 -15.01
N VAL A 380 12.79 -8.68 -15.53
CA VAL A 380 12.35 -9.46 -16.69
C VAL A 380 12.08 -8.48 -17.83
N ASN A 381 12.73 -8.63 -18.97
CA ASN A 381 12.46 -7.72 -20.10
C ASN A 381 10.99 -7.79 -20.53
N ALA A 382 10.45 -6.65 -20.97
CA ALA A 382 9.05 -6.53 -21.37
C ALA A 382 8.62 -7.54 -22.45
N GLU A 383 9.54 -7.91 -23.35
CA GLU A 383 9.31 -8.90 -24.43
C GLU A 383 9.15 -10.33 -23.88
N ASP A 384 9.77 -10.61 -22.74
CA ASP A 384 9.81 -11.94 -22.12
C ASP A 384 8.80 -12.08 -20.98
N ILE A 385 8.01 -11.05 -20.65
CA ILE A 385 7.05 -11.09 -19.53
C ILE A 385 6.09 -12.28 -19.64
N SER A 386 5.60 -12.56 -20.85
CA SER A 386 4.68 -13.68 -21.08
C SER A 386 5.35 -15.03 -20.84
N LEU A 387 6.63 -15.16 -21.21
CA LEU A 387 7.44 -16.35 -20.95
C LEU A 387 7.82 -16.46 -19.47
N ALA A 388 8.08 -15.34 -18.80
CA ALA A 388 8.41 -15.27 -17.39
C ALA A 388 7.23 -15.54 -16.45
N TYR A 389 5.99 -15.62 -16.96
CA TYR A 389 4.79 -15.78 -16.14
C TYR A 389 4.94 -16.87 -15.08
N ASP A 390 5.34 -18.08 -15.48
CA ASP A 390 5.49 -19.21 -14.55
C ASP A 390 6.63 -18.97 -13.54
N PHE A 391 7.72 -18.31 -13.95
CA PHE A 391 8.83 -17.95 -13.04
C PHE A 391 8.42 -16.86 -12.03
N LEU A 392 7.76 -15.79 -12.47
CA LEU A 392 7.28 -14.71 -11.61
C LEU A 392 6.24 -15.24 -10.62
N ASN A 393 5.30 -16.06 -11.11
CA ASN A 393 4.30 -16.68 -10.28
C ASN A 393 4.95 -17.60 -9.22
N LEU A 394 5.91 -18.42 -9.62
CA LEU A 394 6.70 -19.26 -8.71
C LEU A 394 7.42 -18.41 -7.66
N PHE A 395 8.24 -17.45 -8.09
CA PHE A 395 9.06 -16.64 -7.19
C PHE A 395 8.20 -15.90 -6.17
N PHE A 396 7.18 -15.16 -6.61
CA PHE A 396 6.39 -14.33 -5.70
C PHE A 396 5.46 -15.12 -4.79
N ASN A 397 4.84 -16.21 -5.26
CA ASN A 397 4.09 -17.09 -4.36
C ASN A 397 5.02 -17.74 -3.32
N PHE A 398 6.23 -18.12 -3.73
CA PHE A 398 7.20 -18.75 -2.84
C PHE A 398 7.78 -17.76 -1.81
N VAL A 399 8.02 -16.50 -2.18
CA VAL A 399 8.37 -15.42 -1.25
C VAL A 399 7.33 -15.30 -0.13
N VAL A 400 6.05 -15.24 -0.49
CA VAL A 400 4.98 -15.16 0.51
C VAL A 400 4.95 -16.43 1.35
N GLU A 401 5.05 -17.60 0.71
CA GLU A 401 4.98 -18.87 1.40
C GLU A 401 6.10 -19.08 2.42
N VAL A 402 7.35 -18.75 2.08
CA VAL A 402 8.49 -18.82 3.01
C VAL A 402 8.31 -17.81 4.15
N THR A 403 7.85 -16.60 3.86
CA THR A 403 7.65 -15.56 4.87
C THR A 403 6.59 -15.98 5.91
N LEU A 404 5.55 -16.69 5.47
CA LEU A 404 4.46 -17.15 6.34
C LEU A 404 4.84 -18.32 7.27
N ARG A 405 6.03 -18.93 7.09
CA ARG A 405 6.49 -20.01 7.96
C ARG A 405 6.86 -19.54 9.37
N GLU A 406 7.28 -18.27 9.51
CA GLU A 406 7.71 -17.71 10.79
C GLU A 406 6.83 -16.51 11.17
N ASN A 407 6.16 -16.63 12.32
CA ASN A 407 5.27 -15.59 12.82
C ASN A 407 6.07 -14.55 13.65
N PRO A 408 6.06 -13.26 13.27
CA PRO A 408 6.79 -12.22 13.98
C PRO A 408 6.30 -11.93 15.40
N ASP A 409 5.08 -12.34 15.77
CA ASP A 409 4.57 -12.21 17.14
C ASP A 409 5.31 -13.13 18.13
N PHE A 410 5.90 -14.22 17.63
CA PHE A 410 6.60 -15.23 18.43
C PHE A 410 8.12 -15.25 18.23
N ASP A 411 8.64 -14.55 17.22
CA ASP A 411 10.07 -14.46 16.96
C ASP A 411 10.56 -12.99 16.94
N PRO A 412 11.27 -12.54 17.99
CA PRO A 412 11.76 -11.16 18.11
C PRO A 412 12.91 -10.83 17.14
N THR A 413 13.47 -11.83 16.44
CA THR A 413 14.50 -11.60 15.42
C THR A 413 13.91 -11.01 14.13
N LEU A 414 12.62 -11.22 13.88
CA LEU A 414 11.87 -10.69 12.73
C LEU A 414 11.54 -9.21 12.94
N LYS A 415 12.56 -8.36 12.98
CA LYS A 415 12.46 -6.94 13.36
C LYS A 415 11.88 -6.09 12.23
N HIS A 416 12.25 -6.38 10.99
CA HIS A 416 12.02 -5.52 9.84
C HIS A 416 10.82 -5.96 9.01
N ASP A 417 10.25 -5.02 8.27
CA ASP A 417 9.24 -5.28 7.25
C ASP A 417 9.86 -5.36 5.86
N CYS A 418 9.32 -6.25 5.03
CA CYS A 418 9.72 -6.38 3.63
C CYS A 418 8.66 -5.74 2.74
N LEU A 419 9.07 -4.84 1.84
CA LEU A 419 8.17 -4.24 0.85
C LEU A 419 8.29 -4.97 -0.49
N MET A 420 7.19 -5.49 -1.00
CA MET A 420 7.09 -5.95 -2.39
C MET A 420 6.55 -4.81 -3.25
N PHE A 421 7.42 -4.22 -4.06
CA PHE A 421 7.08 -3.20 -5.04
C PHE A 421 6.78 -3.87 -6.39
N LEU A 422 5.52 -3.91 -6.80
CA LEU A 422 5.04 -4.70 -7.92
C LEU A 422 4.56 -3.76 -9.04
N ASP A 423 5.50 -3.27 -9.87
CA ASP A 423 5.23 -2.27 -10.91
C ASP A 423 4.23 -2.74 -11.98
N GLU A 424 4.22 -4.04 -12.25
CA GLU A 424 3.27 -4.68 -13.15
C GLU A 424 2.66 -5.90 -12.46
N PHE A 425 1.91 -5.67 -11.39
CA PHE A 425 1.30 -6.73 -10.58
C PHE A 425 0.53 -7.79 -11.41
N PRO A 426 -0.24 -7.44 -12.45
CA PRO A 426 -0.93 -8.43 -13.28
C PRO A 426 0.00 -9.48 -13.93
N SER A 427 1.26 -9.14 -14.20
CA SER A 427 2.22 -10.07 -14.83
C SER A 427 2.62 -11.25 -13.94
N ILE A 428 2.42 -11.14 -12.63
CA ILE A 428 2.67 -12.22 -11.67
C ILE A 428 1.58 -13.29 -11.76
N GLY A 429 0.38 -12.91 -12.21
CA GLY A 429 -0.78 -13.78 -12.26
C GLY A 429 -1.46 -14.00 -10.91
N TYR A 430 -2.10 -15.15 -10.79
CA TYR A 430 -2.90 -15.49 -9.61
C TYR A 430 -2.01 -15.83 -8.41
N MET A 431 -2.20 -15.10 -7.30
CA MET A 431 -1.57 -15.38 -6.01
C MET A 431 -2.65 -15.82 -5.01
N PRO A 432 -2.78 -17.13 -4.69
CA PRO A 432 -3.89 -17.65 -3.89
C PRO A 432 -4.02 -17.01 -2.50
N ILE A 433 -2.88 -16.67 -1.89
CA ILE A 433 -2.81 -16.10 -0.54
C ILE A 433 -3.49 -14.73 -0.44
N ILE A 434 -3.50 -13.95 -1.52
CA ILE A 434 -4.18 -12.64 -1.57
C ILE A 434 -5.69 -12.81 -1.39
N LYS A 435 -6.28 -13.89 -1.94
CA LYS A 435 -7.71 -14.18 -1.80
C LYS A 435 -8.08 -14.62 -0.37
N LYS A 436 -7.14 -15.21 0.38
CA LYS A 436 -7.33 -15.63 1.77
C LYS A 436 -7.36 -14.45 2.77
N GLY A 437 -7.01 -13.24 2.32
CA GLY A 437 -7.21 -11.98 3.05
C GLY A 437 -5.90 -11.28 3.43
N SER A 438 -5.81 -9.97 3.20
CA SER A 438 -4.61 -9.16 3.46
C SER A 438 -4.22 -9.01 4.92
N GLY A 439 -5.21 -9.04 5.83
CA GLY A 439 -4.94 -8.94 7.26
C GLY A 439 -4.00 -10.05 7.77
N TYR A 440 -4.03 -11.21 7.10
CA TYR A 440 -3.10 -12.29 7.40
C TYR A 440 -1.67 -11.94 6.99
N ILE A 441 -1.43 -11.53 5.73
CA ILE A 441 -0.08 -11.20 5.23
C ILE A 441 0.52 -9.97 5.96
N ALA A 442 -0.30 -8.95 6.23
CA ALA A 442 0.11 -7.74 6.93
C ALA A 442 0.67 -8.05 8.33
N GLY A 443 0.08 -9.03 9.03
CA GLY A 443 0.56 -9.51 10.32
C GLY A 443 1.96 -10.14 10.28
N PHE A 444 2.42 -10.62 9.12
CA PHE A 444 3.74 -11.22 8.94
C PHE A 444 4.82 -10.22 8.52
N LYS A 445 4.57 -8.91 8.67
CA LYS A 445 5.49 -7.81 8.27
C LYS A 445 5.88 -7.84 6.79
N LEU A 446 4.96 -8.28 5.93
CA LEU A 446 5.09 -8.18 4.48
C LEU A 446 4.12 -7.14 3.95
N LYS A 447 4.64 -6.11 3.29
CA LYS A 447 3.87 -5.02 2.70
C LYS A 447 3.83 -5.16 1.18
N LEU A 448 2.66 -4.93 0.58
CA LEU A 448 2.52 -4.91 -0.88
C LEU A 448 2.27 -3.47 -1.34
N LEU A 449 3.01 -3.05 -2.36
CA LEU A 449 2.69 -1.90 -3.19
C LEU A 449 2.40 -2.41 -4.59
N THR A 450 1.12 -2.49 -4.93
CA THR A 450 0.65 -3.05 -6.21
C THR A 450 0.35 -1.95 -7.20
N ILE A 451 0.88 -2.08 -8.42
CA ILE A 451 0.56 -1.17 -9.51
C ILE A 451 -0.16 -1.95 -10.61
N TYR A 452 -1.30 -1.39 -11.03
CA TYR A 452 -2.15 -1.95 -12.09
C TYR A 452 -2.65 -0.82 -12.99
N GLN A 453 -2.97 -1.16 -14.25
CA GLN A 453 -3.40 -0.15 -15.23
C GLN A 453 -4.91 0.11 -15.11
N ASN A 454 -5.70 -0.96 -15.09
CA ASN A 454 -7.14 -0.91 -14.89
C ASN A 454 -7.63 -2.06 -14.00
N ILE A 455 -8.84 -1.92 -13.47
CA ILE A 455 -9.45 -2.96 -12.63
C ILE A 455 -9.79 -4.23 -13.45
N SER A 456 -9.99 -4.08 -14.76
CA SER A 456 -10.37 -5.17 -15.68
C SER A 456 -9.29 -6.24 -15.77
N GLN A 457 -8.01 -5.87 -15.80
CA GLN A 457 -6.88 -6.82 -15.73
C GLN A 457 -6.91 -7.65 -14.45
N LEU A 458 -7.27 -7.03 -13.32
CA LEU A 458 -7.40 -7.74 -12.05
C LEU A 458 -8.61 -8.69 -12.05
N ASN A 459 -9.71 -8.28 -12.69
CA ASN A 459 -10.89 -9.12 -12.84
C ASN A 459 -10.62 -10.35 -13.71
N GLU A 460 -9.76 -10.24 -14.74
CA GLU A 460 -9.38 -11.36 -15.60
C GLU A 460 -8.61 -12.43 -14.80
N ILE A 461 -7.71 -12.01 -13.92
CA ILE A 461 -6.85 -12.92 -13.13
C ILE A 461 -7.60 -13.49 -11.92
N TYR A 462 -8.34 -12.67 -11.19
CA TYR A 462 -8.92 -13.04 -9.89
C TYR A 462 -10.44 -13.27 -9.92
N GLY A 463 -11.09 -12.98 -11.04
CA GLY A 463 -12.55 -12.81 -11.11
C GLY A 463 -13.01 -11.54 -10.40
N ILE A 464 -14.28 -11.15 -10.62
CA ILE A 464 -14.86 -9.91 -10.07
C ILE A 464 -14.79 -9.88 -8.53
N GLU A 465 -15.20 -10.97 -7.88
CA GLU A 465 -15.20 -11.04 -6.41
C GLU A 465 -13.76 -11.09 -5.85
N GLY A 466 -12.85 -11.81 -6.49
CA GLY A 466 -11.44 -11.86 -6.07
C GLY A 466 -10.75 -10.50 -6.22
N ALA A 467 -11.01 -9.77 -7.30
CA ALA A 467 -10.50 -8.41 -7.50
C ALA A 467 -11.08 -7.42 -6.46
N LYS A 468 -12.35 -7.55 -6.09
CA LYS A 468 -12.94 -6.76 -4.98
C LYS A 468 -12.26 -7.06 -3.65
N THR A 469 -11.97 -8.33 -3.34
CA THR A 469 -11.23 -8.73 -2.14
C THR A 469 -9.81 -8.14 -2.15
N LEU A 470 -9.10 -8.26 -3.28
CA LEU A 470 -7.79 -7.65 -3.48
C LEU A 470 -7.85 -6.13 -3.30
N MET A 471 -8.82 -5.42 -3.85
CA MET A 471 -8.94 -3.97 -3.66
C MET A 471 -9.29 -3.59 -2.24
N SER A 472 -10.11 -4.39 -1.54
CA SER A 472 -10.46 -4.16 -0.13
C SER A 472 -9.24 -4.31 0.79
N ALA A 473 -8.27 -5.13 0.37
CA ALA A 473 -6.97 -5.30 0.99
C ALA A 473 -6.00 -4.11 0.81
N HIS A 474 -6.33 -3.17 -0.09
CA HIS A 474 -5.56 -1.95 -0.35
C HIS A 474 -6.34 -0.71 0.12
N PRO A 475 -6.32 -0.40 1.44
CA PRO A 475 -7.01 0.77 1.99
C PRO A 475 -6.37 2.10 1.61
N CYS A 476 -5.08 2.12 1.26
CA CYS A 476 -4.42 3.28 0.67
C CYS A 476 -4.40 3.12 -0.85
N ARG A 477 -5.12 3.99 -1.56
CA ARG A 477 -5.17 3.99 -3.03
C ARG A 477 -4.71 5.30 -3.59
N ILE A 478 -3.64 5.26 -4.37
CA ILE A 478 -3.11 6.39 -5.12
C ILE A 478 -3.77 6.37 -6.49
N ILE A 479 -4.34 7.50 -6.88
CA ILE A 479 -5.11 7.68 -8.10
C ILE A 479 -4.45 8.77 -8.93
N TYR A 480 -3.99 8.39 -10.12
CA TYR A 480 -3.52 9.33 -11.15
C TYR A 480 -4.66 9.69 -12.09
N ALA A 481 -4.36 10.41 -13.17
CA ALA A 481 -5.36 10.71 -14.19
C ALA A 481 -6.00 9.40 -14.70
N VAL A 482 -7.34 9.35 -14.67
CA VAL A 482 -8.13 8.16 -15.05
C VAL A 482 -8.81 8.41 -16.37
N SER A 483 -8.46 7.63 -17.40
CA SER A 483 -9.04 7.79 -18.73
C SER A 483 -10.32 6.99 -18.94
N GLU A 484 -10.50 5.86 -18.24
CA GLU A 484 -11.70 5.02 -18.37
C GLU A 484 -12.89 5.62 -17.60
N GLU A 485 -14.01 5.83 -18.28
CA GLU A 485 -15.20 6.52 -17.73
C GLU A 485 -15.82 5.77 -16.55
N ASP A 486 -15.96 4.44 -16.66
CA ASP A 486 -16.54 3.59 -15.62
C ASP A 486 -15.71 3.62 -14.32
N ASP A 487 -14.38 3.61 -14.44
CA ASP A 487 -13.48 3.66 -13.30
C ASP A 487 -13.45 5.06 -12.68
N ALA A 488 -13.48 6.11 -13.51
CA ALA A 488 -13.60 7.49 -13.03
C ALA A 488 -14.92 7.72 -12.27
N ALA A 489 -16.04 7.17 -12.74
CA ALA A 489 -17.33 7.25 -12.07
C ALA A 489 -17.30 6.57 -10.67
N LYS A 490 -16.75 5.36 -10.58
CA LYS A 490 -16.60 4.63 -9.30
C LYS A 490 -15.67 5.37 -8.33
N ILE A 491 -14.60 5.97 -8.82
CA ILE A 491 -13.66 6.74 -7.99
C ILE A 491 -14.32 8.04 -7.51
N SER A 492 -15.01 8.76 -8.39
CA SER A 492 -15.78 9.96 -8.05
C SER A 492 -16.80 9.68 -6.95
N GLU A 493 -17.54 8.57 -7.07
CA GLU A 493 -18.50 8.15 -6.05
C GLU A 493 -17.82 7.82 -4.71
N LYS A 494 -16.64 7.16 -4.74
CA LYS A 494 -15.84 6.87 -3.55
C LYS A 494 -15.27 8.10 -2.86
N LEU A 495 -14.93 9.15 -3.62
CA LEU A 495 -14.50 10.44 -3.07
C LEU A 495 -15.66 11.18 -2.38
N GLY A 496 -16.90 10.84 -2.74
CA GLY A 496 -18.11 11.33 -2.10
C GLY A 496 -18.67 12.61 -2.73
N TYR A 497 -19.70 13.14 -2.08
CA TYR A 497 -20.50 14.26 -2.59
C TYR A 497 -20.51 15.42 -1.58
N ILE A 498 -20.64 16.62 -2.13
CA ILE A 498 -20.81 17.87 -1.40
C ILE A 498 -22.17 18.49 -1.70
N THR A 499 -22.69 19.18 -0.69
CA THR A 499 -23.87 20.04 -0.83
C THR A 499 -23.41 21.42 -1.30
N THR A 500 -23.83 21.84 -2.49
CA THR A 500 -23.55 23.18 -3.02
C THR A 500 -24.84 24.00 -3.07
N THR A 501 -24.78 25.27 -2.68
CA THR A 501 -25.91 26.19 -2.81
C THR A 501 -25.85 26.86 -4.18
N SER A 502 -26.87 26.61 -5.00
CA SER A 502 -27.11 27.32 -6.25
C SER A 502 -27.94 28.57 -5.95
N LYS A 503 -27.43 29.75 -6.29
CA LYS A 503 -28.18 31.00 -6.22
C LYS A 503 -28.67 31.36 -7.61
N SER A 504 -29.98 31.32 -7.83
CA SER A 504 -30.58 31.80 -9.08
C SER A 504 -31.20 33.17 -8.86
N THR A 505 -30.65 34.18 -9.54
CA THR A 505 -31.19 35.53 -9.58
C THR A 505 -32.12 35.66 -10.80
N SER A 506 -33.41 35.84 -10.56
CA SER A 506 -34.38 36.18 -11.61
C SER A 506 -34.57 37.70 -11.64
N LYS A 507 -34.39 38.29 -12.82
CA LYS A 507 -34.69 39.71 -13.06
C LYS A 507 -35.88 39.80 -13.99
N SER A 508 -37.02 40.25 -13.49
CA SER A 508 -38.18 40.53 -14.32
C SER A 508 -38.16 42.01 -14.72
N ARG A 509 -38.30 42.30 -16.02
CA ARG A 509 -38.39 43.66 -16.55
C ARG A 509 -39.84 43.97 -16.92
N GLY A 510 -40.56 44.58 -15.99
CA GLY A 510 -41.87 45.21 -16.20
C GLY A 510 -41.83 46.69 -15.78
N ARG A 511 -43.00 47.30 -15.52
CA ARG A 511 -43.15 48.73 -15.13
C ARG A 511 -42.47 49.08 -13.79
N SER A 512 -42.02 48.08 -13.04
CA SER A 512 -41.12 48.15 -11.88
C SER A 512 -40.11 47.00 -11.99
N THR A 513 -38.86 47.24 -11.60
CA THR A 513 -37.80 46.21 -11.60
C THR A 513 -37.88 45.42 -10.31
N SER A 514 -38.28 44.14 -10.37
CA SER A 514 -38.18 43.21 -9.24
C SER A 514 -37.05 42.20 -9.46
N GLN A 515 -36.22 42.01 -8.45
CA GLN A 515 -35.17 41.00 -8.40
C GLN A 515 -35.56 39.95 -7.36
N GLY A 516 -35.84 38.73 -7.82
CA GLY A 516 -36.08 37.57 -6.95
C GLY A 516 -34.82 36.73 -6.88
N GLU A 517 -34.32 36.49 -5.67
CA GLU A 517 -33.21 35.58 -5.42
C GLU A 517 -33.77 34.31 -4.78
N SER A 518 -33.51 33.16 -5.40
CA SER A 518 -33.80 31.86 -4.82
C SER A 518 -32.51 31.09 -4.64
N GLU A 519 -32.31 30.57 -3.43
CA GLU A 519 -31.20 29.69 -3.08
C GLU A 519 -31.75 28.26 -3.03
N SER A 520 -31.14 27.35 -3.79
CA SER A 520 -31.45 25.93 -3.75
C SER A 520 -30.19 25.12 -3.48
N GLU A 521 -30.30 24.06 -2.69
CA GLU A 521 -29.20 23.13 -2.48
C GLU A 521 -29.17 22.08 -3.60
N ALA A 522 -27.97 21.75 -4.06
CA ALA A 522 -27.73 20.75 -5.08
C ALA A 522 -26.60 19.80 -4.65
N ARG A 523 -26.69 18.56 -5.10
CA ARG A 523 -25.64 17.55 -4.95
C ARG A 523 -24.58 17.72 -6.02
N ARG A 524 -23.30 17.81 -5.64
CA ARG A 524 -22.15 17.78 -6.56
C ARG A 524 -21.13 16.77 -6.07
N ALA A 525 -20.50 16.00 -6.96
CA ALA A 525 -19.37 15.16 -6.56
C ALA A 525 -18.20 16.02 -6.06
N LEU A 526 -17.42 15.54 -5.09
CA LEU A 526 -16.22 16.25 -4.62
C LEU A 526 -15.23 16.46 -5.78
N VAL A 527 -15.10 15.46 -6.65
CA VAL A 527 -14.40 15.52 -7.93
C VAL A 527 -15.30 14.89 -8.97
N LEU A 528 -15.58 15.59 -10.07
CA LEU A 528 -16.34 15.05 -11.19
C LEU A 528 -15.51 14.00 -11.94
N PRO A 529 -16.12 12.98 -12.58
CA PRO A 529 -15.39 12.00 -13.38
C PRO A 529 -14.50 12.64 -14.46
N GLN A 530 -14.97 13.74 -15.07
CA GLN A 530 -14.22 14.51 -16.07
C GLN A 530 -12.99 15.23 -15.48
N GLU A 531 -13.06 15.65 -14.22
CA GLU A 531 -11.94 16.27 -13.50
C GLU A 531 -10.86 15.22 -13.16
N LEU A 532 -11.22 13.94 -12.99
CA LEU A 532 -10.25 12.84 -12.83
C LEU A 532 -9.48 12.56 -14.12
N GLY A 533 -10.14 12.67 -15.28
CA GLY A 533 -9.48 12.49 -16.59
C GLY A 533 -8.58 13.65 -17.01
N THR A 534 -8.83 14.85 -16.47
CA THR A 534 -8.08 16.09 -16.78
C THR A 534 -7.12 16.51 -15.67
N LEU A 535 -6.83 15.60 -14.73
CA LEU A 535 -5.90 15.83 -13.62
C LEU A 535 -4.50 16.17 -14.15
N ASP A 536 -3.88 17.24 -13.62
CA ASP A 536 -2.53 17.63 -14.00
C ASP A 536 -1.54 16.49 -13.70
N PHE A 537 -0.56 16.29 -14.58
CA PHE A 537 0.45 15.24 -14.45
C PHE A 537 1.16 15.25 -13.09
N LYS A 538 1.36 16.42 -12.47
CA LYS A 538 2.00 16.51 -11.15
C LYS A 538 1.06 16.21 -9.99
N GLU A 539 -0.25 16.24 -10.21
CA GLU A 539 -1.26 16.05 -9.17
C GLU A 539 -1.66 14.57 -9.04
N GLU A 540 -2.09 14.19 -7.85
CA GLU A 540 -2.62 12.86 -7.55
C GLU A 540 -3.69 12.95 -6.44
N PHE A 541 -4.53 11.93 -6.34
CA PHE A 541 -5.41 11.75 -5.20
C PHE A 541 -5.00 10.52 -4.40
N ILE A 542 -5.03 10.65 -3.07
CA ILE A 542 -4.76 9.54 -2.15
C ILE A 542 -6.03 9.29 -1.36
N ILE A 543 -6.64 8.12 -1.58
CA ILE A 543 -7.83 7.68 -0.86
C ILE A 543 -7.37 6.79 0.28
N LEU A 544 -7.86 7.08 1.49
CA LEU A 544 -7.54 6.36 2.72
C LEU A 544 -8.83 5.79 3.33
N LYS A 545 -8.70 4.67 4.06
CA LYS A 545 -9.82 4.10 4.80
C LYS A 545 -10.05 4.86 6.10
N GLY A 546 -11.23 5.46 6.24
CA GLY A 546 -11.64 6.13 7.49
C GLY A 546 -11.04 7.52 7.70
N GLU A 547 -10.34 8.06 6.72
CA GLU A 547 -9.82 9.44 6.72
C GLU A 547 -10.23 10.16 5.42
N ASN A 548 -10.20 11.49 5.44
CA ASN A 548 -10.52 12.29 4.25
C ASN A 548 -9.51 12.02 3.13
N PRO A 549 -9.93 11.96 1.86
CA PRO A 549 -9.00 11.83 0.74
C PRO A 549 -8.06 13.03 0.66
N VAL A 550 -6.83 12.82 0.20
CA VAL A 550 -5.83 13.87 0.07
C VAL A 550 -5.67 14.23 -1.41
N LYS A 551 -5.79 15.51 -1.76
CA LYS A 551 -5.28 16.02 -3.04
C LYS A 551 -3.81 16.39 -2.84
N ALA A 552 -2.91 15.68 -3.50
CA ALA A 552 -1.46 15.75 -3.30
C ALA A 552 -0.72 15.98 -4.62
N GLU A 553 0.60 16.14 -4.53
CA GLU A 553 1.52 16.19 -5.66
C GLU A 553 2.37 14.92 -5.69
N LYS A 554 2.69 14.43 -6.88
CA LYS A 554 3.59 13.31 -7.09
C LYS A 554 4.99 13.64 -6.60
N ALA A 555 5.60 12.71 -5.86
CA ALA A 555 6.99 12.82 -5.40
C ALA A 555 8.00 12.49 -6.53
N LEU A 556 8.01 13.28 -7.60
CA LEU A 556 8.85 13.06 -8.79
C LEU A 556 10.34 13.19 -8.45
N TYR A 557 11.10 12.08 -8.49
CA TYR A 557 12.49 12.05 -8.01
C TYR A 557 13.38 13.09 -8.70
N TYR A 558 13.20 13.29 -10.00
CA TYR A 558 14.06 14.15 -10.83
C TYR A 558 13.77 15.65 -10.69
N LEU A 559 12.74 16.04 -9.93
CA LEU A 559 12.45 17.44 -9.59
C LEU A 559 12.81 17.78 -8.15
N ASP A 560 13.19 16.78 -7.36
CA ASP A 560 13.35 16.93 -5.93
C ASP A 560 14.83 16.78 -5.52
N PRO A 561 15.44 17.83 -4.92
CA PRO A 561 16.79 17.76 -4.40
C PRO A 561 17.02 16.62 -3.42
N TYR A 562 16.00 16.21 -2.64
CA TYR A 562 16.15 15.15 -1.66
C TYR A 562 16.52 13.79 -2.30
N PHE A 563 15.90 13.46 -3.44
CA PHE A 563 16.19 12.22 -4.16
C PHE A 563 17.43 12.37 -5.06
N MET A 564 17.56 13.51 -5.75
CA MET A 564 18.70 13.75 -6.64
C MET A 564 20.03 13.84 -5.90
N ASP A 565 20.06 14.42 -4.69
CA ASP A 565 21.27 14.47 -3.86
C ASP A 565 21.78 13.06 -3.51
N ARG A 566 20.87 12.10 -3.29
CA ARG A 566 21.23 10.69 -3.02
C ARG A 566 21.84 10.03 -4.25
N LEU A 567 21.27 10.26 -5.44
CA LEU A 567 21.82 9.76 -6.70
C LEU A 567 23.19 10.37 -7.01
N MET A 568 23.34 11.69 -6.85
CA MET A 568 24.61 12.38 -7.10
C MET A 568 25.72 11.96 -6.12
N LYS A 569 25.39 11.58 -4.89
CA LYS A 569 26.37 11.08 -3.91
C LYS A 569 27.04 9.77 -4.34
N VAL A 570 26.34 8.93 -5.10
CA VAL A 570 26.88 7.63 -5.58
C VAL A 570 27.36 7.67 -7.02
N SER A 571 27.07 8.74 -7.77
CA SER A 571 27.56 8.93 -9.14
C SER A 571 28.29 10.26 -9.31
N PRO A 572 29.64 10.24 -9.26
CA PRO A 572 30.48 11.40 -9.56
C PRO A 572 30.22 11.99 -10.95
N LYS A 573 29.92 11.16 -11.97
CA LYS A 573 29.57 11.66 -13.31
C LYS A 573 28.24 12.41 -13.32
N LEU A 574 27.21 11.90 -12.64
CA LEU A 574 25.93 12.62 -12.51
C LEU A 574 26.12 13.95 -11.79
N ALA A 575 26.91 13.97 -10.71
CA ALA A 575 27.26 15.19 -9.99
C ALA A 575 27.97 16.19 -10.92
N SER A 576 28.99 15.75 -11.65
CA SER A 576 29.76 16.58 -12.60
C SER A 576 28.86 17.17 -13.70
N LEU A 577 27.98 16.35 -14.27
CA LEU A 577 27.05 16.78 -15.31
C LEU A 577 26.02 17.79 -14.76
N THR A 578 25.60 17.63 -13.52
CA THR A 578 24.71 18.58 -12.84
C THR A 578 25.43 19.91 -12.55
N MET A 579 26.71 19.88 -12.15
CA MET A 579 27.53 21.08 -11.98
C MET A 579 27.68 21.85 -13.30
N GLU A 580 28.00 21.15 -14.39
CA GLU A 580 28.15 21.74 -15.72
C GLU A 580 26.84 22.41 -16.19
N LEU A 581 25.72 21.71 -16.03
CA LEU A 581 24.42 22.18 -16.48
C LEU A 581 23.91 23.41 -15.70
N ASN A 582 24.25 23.53 -14.42
CA ASN A 582 23.86 24.65 -13.56
C ASN A 582 24.95 25.73 -13.42
N LYS A 583 26.15 25.50 -13.97
CA LYS A 583 27.33 26.40 -13.85
C LYS A 583 27.64 26.76 -12.39
N THR A 584 27.57 25.79 -11.49
CA THR A 584 27.84 25.96 -10.06
C THR A 584 28.45 24.70 -9.47
N GLU A 585 29.39 24.87 -8.54
CA GLU A 585 29.96 23.74 -7.77
C GLU A 585 29.05 23.34 -6.59
N LYS A 586 28.18 24.26 -6.14
CA LYS A 586 27.24 24.00 -5.06
C LYS A 586 25.97 23.33 -5.60
N ILE A 587 26.00 22.00 -5.66
CA ILE A 587 24.89 21.18 -6.18
C ILE A 587 24.07 20.46 -5.11
N PHE A 588 24.57 20.31 -3.88
CA PHE A 588 23.87 19.58 -2.82
C PHE A 588 22.97 20.51 -1.99
N GLY A 589 21.74 20.06 -1.70
CA GLY A 589 20.77 20.78 -0.87
C GLY A 589 20.24 22.08 -1.48
N VAL A 590 20.44 22.30 -2.78
CA VAL A 590 20.01 23.52 -3.48
C VAL A 590 18.68 23.27 -4.20
N LYS A 591 17.70 24.13 -3.93
CA LYS A 591 16.40 24.09 -4.62
C LYS A 591 16.49 24.76 -5.99
N GLY A 592 15.76 24.23 -6.96
CA GLY A 592 15.62 24.82 -8.30
C GLY A 592 16.79 24.51 -9.24
N LEU A 593 17.66 23.56 -8.89
CA LEU A 593 18.64 23.01 -9.84
C LEU A 593 17.92 22.33 -11.00
N LYS A 594 18.50 22.47 -12.18
CA LYS A 594 18.13 21.68 -13.35
C LYS A 594 18.94 20.39 -13.33
N TYR A 595 18.29 19.26 -13.57
CA TYR A 595 18.97 17.97 -13.64
C TYR A 595 19.06 17.49 -15.10
N PRO A 596 20.02 16.62 -15.42
CA PRO A 596 20.10 16.01 -16.75
C PRO A 596 18.81 15.27 -17.11
N SER A 597 18.52 15.14 -18.40
CA SER A 597 17.38 14.34 -18.85
C SER A 597 17.53 12.89 -18.38
N LYS A 598 16.41 12.19 -18.20
CA LYS A 598 16.41 10.78 -17.79
C LYS A 598 17.31 9.90 -18.67
N GLU A 599 17.25 10.07 -19.99
CA GLU A 599 18.10 9.35 -20.94
C GLU A 599 19.59 9.61 -20.68
N LYS A 600 19.94 10.89 -20.44
CA LYS A 600 21.32 11.27 -20.14
C LYS A 600 21.77 10.73 -18.79
N MET A 601 20.89 10.74 -17.77
CA MET A 601 21.16 10.09 -16.48
C MET A 601 21.44 8.60 -16.66
N LEU A 602 20.57 7.87 -17.37
CA LEU A 602 20.76 6.43 -17.61
C LEU A 602 22.01 6.12 -18.46
N SER A 603 22.38 7.00 -19.39
CA SER A 603 23.61 6.84 -20.19
C SER A 603 24.90 6.99 -19.38
N VAL A 604 24.81 7.62 -18.20
CA VAL A 604 25.91 7.66 -17.25
C VAL A 604 25.94 6.29 -16.58
N GLY A 605 26.69 5.34 -17.17
CA GLY A 605 26.80 3.94 -16.73
C GLY A 605 27.22 3.73 -15.27
N GLU A 606 27.48 4.79 -14.50
CA GLU A 606 27.63 4.73 -13.05
C GLU A 606 26.29 4.68 -12.29
N LEU A 607 25.17 5.09 -12.88
CA LEU A 607 23.86 4.77 -12.31
C LEU A 607 23.51 3.31 -12.55
N GLU A 608 23.90 2.78 -13.71
CA GLU A 608 23.86 1.35 -13.96
C GLU A 608 24.77 0.65 -12.96
N SER A 609 24.23 -0.32 -12.22
CA SER A 609 25.10 -1.29 -11.59
C SER A 609 25.73 -2.09 -12.71
N GLU A 610 27.00 -1.80 -13.00
CA GLU A 610 27.87 -2.79 -13.59
C GLU A 610 27.76 -4.00 -12.66
N VAL A 611 27.05 -5.02 -13.10
CA VAL A 611 26.96 -6.29 -12.38
C VAL A 611 28.41 -6.79 -12.28
N LEU A 612 29.06 -6.48 -11.17
CA LEU A 612 30.27 -7.15 -10.72
C LEU A 612 29.81 -8.52 -10.22
N LEU A 613 29.49 -9.39 -11.18
CA LEU A 613 29.49 -10.83 -10.98
C LEU A 613 30.81 -11.37 -11.55
#